data_AF-A0AAW1UW33-F1
#
_entry.id   AF-A0AAW1UW33-F1
#
_cell.length_a   1.000
_cell.length_b   1.000
_cell.length_c   1.000
_cell.angle_alpha   90.00
_cell.angle_beta   90.00
_cell.angle_gamma   90.00
#
_symmetry.space_group_name_H-M   'P 1'
#
loop_
_entity.id
_entity.type
_entity.pdbx_description
1 polymer ?
#
loop_
_entity_poly.entity_id
_entity_poly.type
_entity_poly.pdbx_seq_one_letter_code
_entity_poly.pdbx_strand_id
1 'polypeptide(L)'
;MFRKIIDFCSKNGFLKVVEYSSLNVFELKIGPPGALLQENLRREWLDNLVHSKDICVFYNYNDFKHCYDYARSLMFQTVPIGIVEILPSKKQSFIDVEKINICGTDEKTNNFADYFMNDYRLIYTMFVAPSMANQFFHQIQRQRKIWWRKISASPGRYSLSDIQNGNNLADSQYSVNIESKYTWGNHILETISLFSKNHTGLCNADLMVKDGKKQVPAVYIKCETRLSNLLLNSLCDAYEEPVIQSEKRPLFRFHRKVAPYKISFSATLPKSELLDELQDLTTYLSKLLRNNNITTLLIAENVKKTLEAQYRQYDELGIPYTVVLNEATLRDGIAWLRNRDTTLKEQVHVADLVSYVEKIYKHF
;
A
#
# COMPACT_ATOMS: atom_id res chain seq x y z
N MET A 1 12.34 7.17 17.21
CA MET A 1 12.34 6.23 16.06
C MET A 1 11.59 6.81 14.86
N PHE A 2 10.34 7.25 15.04
CA PHE A 2 9.53 7.86 13.96
C PHE A 2 10.23 8.99 13.18
N ARG A 3 10.77 10.01 13.87
CA ARG A 3 11.52 11.11 13.21
C ARG A 3 12.63 10.63 12.28
N LYS A 4 13.41 9.65 12.72
CA LYS A 4 14.50 9.04 11.92
C LYS A 4 13.97 8.43 10.61
N ILE A 5 12.79 7.80 10.67
CA ILE A 5 12.13 7.24 9.48
C ILE A 5 11.70 8.37 8.54
N ILE A 6 11.13 9.47 9.07
CA ILE A 6 10.74 10.64 8.26
C ILE A 6 11.96 11.31 7.61
N ASP A 7 13.07 11.45 8.34
CA ASP A 7 14.33 11.98 7.80
C ASP A 7 14.87 11.08 6.68
N PHE A 8 14.80 9.75 6.86
CA PHE A 8 15.20 8.78 5.86
C PHE A 8 14.28 8.80 4.62
N CYS A 9 12.97 8.96 4.82
CA CYS A 9 12.00 9.17 3.74
C CYS A 9 12.33 10.45 2.96
N SER A 10 12.68 11.52 3.67
CA SER A 10 13.01 12.82 3.07
C SER A 10 14.29 12.75 2.25
N LYS A 11 15.34 12.13 2.80
CA LYS A 11 16.61 11.88 2.10
C LYS A 11 16.40 11.11 0.78
N ASN A 12 15.52 10.10 0.79
CA ASN A 12 15.25 9.25 -0.36
C ASN A 12 14.09 9.72 -1.24
N GLY A 13 13.53 10.91 -0.97
CA GLY A 13 12.49 11.53 -1.78
C GLY A 13 11.10 10.90 -1.66
N PHE A 14 10.84 10.03 -0.67
CA PHE A 14 9.50 9.48 -0.42
C PHE A 14 8.55 10.53 0.11
N LEU A 15 9.04 11.39 1.01
CA LEU A 15 8.28 12.45 1.67
C LEU A 15 9.08 13.75 1.63
N LYS A 16 8.40 14.88 1.82
CA LYS A 16 8.99 16.18 2.05
C LYS A 16 8.29 16.81 3.23
N VAL A 17 9.04 17.11 4.28
CA VAL A 17 8.53 17.89 5.41
C VAL A 17 8.41 19.35 4.96
N VAL A 18 7.22 19.93 5.12
CA VAL A 18 6.95 21.34 4.87
C VAL A 18 6.54 21.98 6.18
N GLU A 19 7.31 22.98 6.59
CA GLU A 19 7.04 23.77 7.78
C GLU A 19 6.41 25.10 7.39
N TYR A 20 5.28 25.42 8.00
CA TYR A 20 4.60 26.69 7.84
C TYR A 20 4.89 27.54 9.08
N SER A 21 6.01 28.26 9.05
CA SER A 21 6.53 29.03 10.21
C SER A 21 5.52 30.06 10.75
N SER A 22 4.61 30.56 9.92
CA SER A 22 3.56 31.50 10.33
C SER A 22 2.42 30.85 11.13
N LEU A 23 2.25 29.53 11.03
CA LEU A 23 1.15 28.79 11.66
C LEU A 23 1.66 27.73 12.67
N ASN A 24 2.98 27.54 12.78
CA ASN A 24 3.61 26.48 13.56
C ASN A 24 3.09 25.07 13.17
N VAL A 25 2.81 24.90 11.88
CA VAL A 25 2.19 23.70 11.28
C VAL A 25 3.20 22.93 10.45
N PHE A 26 3.20 21.60 10.61
CA PHE A 26 3.99 20.67 9.79
C PHE A 26 3.09 19.82 8.90
N GLU A 27 3.41 19.75 7.62
CA GLU A 27 2.77 18.87 6.63
C GLU A 27 3.80 17.92 6.02
N LEU A 28 3.41 16.67 5.79
CA LEU A 28 4.14 15.74 4.93
C LEU A 28 3.59 15.81 3.50
N LYS A 29 4.41 16.30 2.57
CA LYS A 29 4.12 16.17 1.13
C LYS A 29 4.72 14.89 0.59
N ILE A 30 4.00 14.25 -0.31
CA ILE A 30 4.42 13.00 -0.93
C ILE A 30 5.40 13.32 -2.06
N GLY A 31 6.59 12.72 -2.02
CA GLY A 31 7.58 12.85 -3.09
C GLY A 31 7.46 11.74 -4.14
N PRO A 32 8.31 11.72 -5.19
CA PRO A 32 8.11 10.88 -6.37
C PRO A 32 8.00 9.35 -6.09
N PRO A 33 8.97 8.69 -5.42
CA PRO A 33 8.81 7.28 -5.04
C PRO A 33 7.67 7.04 -4.04
N GLY A 34 7.35 8.03 -3.20
CA GLY A 34 6.20 7.97 -2.29
C GLY A 34 4.86 7.95 -3.02
N ALA A 35 4.73 8.73 -4.10
CA ALA A 35 3.52 8.77 -4.91
C ALA A 35 3.31 7.43 -5.63
N LEU A 36 4.38 6.85 -6.17
CA LEU A 36 4.33 5.54 -6.80
C LEU A 36 4.02 4.42 -5.78
N LEU A 37 4.58 4.47 -4.58
CA LEU A 37 4.23 3.57 -3.48
C LEU A 37 2.75 3.69 -3.12
N GLN A 38 2.25 4.90 -2.94
CA GLN A 38 0.86 5.18 -2.60
C GLN A 38 -0.10 4.61 -3.66
N GLU A 39 0.23 4.81 -4.94
CA GLU A 39 -0.57 4.30 -6.04
C GLU A 39 -0.52 2.77 -6.15
N ASN A 40 0.62 2.14 -5.86
CA ASN A 40 0.73 0.68 -5.79
C ASN A 40 -0.10 0.12 -4.61
N LEU A 41 -0.08 0.78 -3.45
CA LEU A 41 -0.88 0.40 -2.29
C LEU A 41 -2.38 0.52 -2.58
N ARG A 42 -2.80 1.60 -3.25
CA ARG A 42 -4.19 1.81 -3.69
C ARG A 42 -4.66 0.68 -4.60
N ARG A 43 -3.85 0.34 -5.60
CA ARG A 43 -4.14 -0.76 -6.55
C ARG A 43 -4.20 -2.11 -5.84
N GLU A 44 -3.21 -2.44 -5.02
CA GLU A 44 -3.21 -3.71 -4.26
C GLU A 44 -4.37 -3.82 -3.26
N TRP A 45 -4.81 -2.71 -2.67
CA TRP A 45 -6.00 -2.67 -1.83
C TRP A 45 -7.27 -2.98 -2.63
N LEU A 46 -7.44 -2.30 -3.77
CA LEU A 46 -8.59 -2.50 -4.65
C LEU A 46 -8.61 -3.91 -5.24
N ASP A 47 -7.49 -4.37 -5.79
CA ASP A 47 -7.36 -5.68 -6.42
C ASP A 47 -7.62 -6.79 -5.42
N ASN A 48 -7.18 -6.66 -4.17
CA ASN A 48 -7.45 -7.66 -3.15
C ASN A 48 -8.95 -7.82 -2.84
N LEU A 49 -9.70 -6.72 -2.86
CA LEU A 49 -11.14 -6.73 -2.61
C LEU A 49 -11.91 -7.24 -3.84
N VAL A 50 -11.59 -6.72 -5.02
CA VAL A 50 -12.30 -7.04 -6.28
C VAL A 50 -12.03 -8.46 -6.75
N HIS A 51 -10.81 -8.97 -6.60
CA HIS A 51 -10.45 -10.34 -6.97
C HIS A 51 -10.69 -11.35 -5.85
N SER A 52 -11.31 -10.93 -4.73
CA SER A 52 -11.75 -11.89 -3.72
C SER A 52 -12.79 -12.83 -4.31
N LYS A 53 -12.60 -14.15 -4.16
CA LYS A 53 -13.40 -15.16 -4.88
C LYS A 53 -14.82 -15.33 -4.33
N ASP A 54 -15.09 -14.77 -3.16
CA ASP A 54 -16.28 -15.10 -2.38
C ASP A 54 -17.47 -14.16 -2.67
N ILE A 55 -17.21 -12.94 -3.15
CA ILE A 55 -18.22 -11.87 -3.26
C ILE A 55 -17.97 -11.01 -4.51
N CYS A 56 -19.05 -10.67 -5.22
CA CYS A 56 -18.99 -9.70 -6.31
C CYS A 56 -18.85 -8.28 -5.73
N VAL A 57 -17.77 -7.60 -6.09
CA VAL A 57 -17.46 -6.24 -5.65
C VAL A 57 -17.50 -5.28 -6.83
N PHE A 58 -18.29 -4.22 -6.72
CA PHE A 58 -18.47 -3.20 -7.75
C PHE A 58 -17.71 -1.93 -7.38
N TYR A 59 -17.02 -1.33 -8.34
CA TYR A 59 -16.32 -0.07 -8.12
C TYR A 59 -17.26 1.11 -8.40
N ASN A 60 -17.63 1.86 -7.36
CA ASN A 60 -18.40 3.09 -7.52
C ASN A 60 -17.47 4.28 -7.77
N TYR A 61 -17.75 5.03 -8.84
CA TYR A 61 -16.99 6.23 -9.21
C TYR A 61 -17.68 7.52 -8.74
N ASN A 62 -18.99 7.69 -8.99
CA ASN A 62 -19.69 8.96 -8.78
C ASN A 62 -21.07 8.82 -8.13
N ASP A 63 -21.91 7.91 -8.64
CA ASP A 63 -23.30 7.76 -8.20
C ASP A 63 -23.48 6.40 -7.50
N PHE A 64 -23.44 6.44 -6.17
CA PHE A 64 -23.57 5.25 -5.35
C PHE A 64 -24.91 4.55 -5.56
N LYS A 65 -26.00 5.32 -5.70
CA LYS A 65 -27.34 4.77 -5.85
C LYS A 65 -27.46 4.01 -7.17
N HIS A 66 -26.99 4.63 -8.26
CA HIS A 66 -26.94 3.98 -9.57
C HIS A 66 -26.10 2.70 -9.56
N CYS A 67 -24.89 2.76 -8.97
CA CYS A 67 -24.01 1.58 -8.85
C CYS A 67 -24.68 0.45 -8.06
N TYR A 68 -25.31 0.79 -6.94
CA TYR A 68 -26.03 -0.16 -6.10
C TYR A 68 -27.23 -0.80 -6.82
N ASP A 69 -28.04 0.00 -7.52
CA ASP A 69 -29.20 -0.50 -8.27
C ASP A 69 -28.77 -1.42 -9.42
N TYR A 70 -27.70 -1.05 -10.13
CA TYR A 70 -27.09 -1.90 -11.15
C TYR A 70 -26.61 -3.23 -10.56
N ALA A 71 -25.83 -3.19 -9.47
CA ALA A 71 -25.33 -4.38 -8.79
C ALA A 71 -26.49 -5.29 -8.33
N ARG A 72 -27.53 -4.72 -7.72
CA ARG A 72 -28.73 -5.46 -7.32
C ARG A 72 -29.45 -6.10 -8.49
N SER A 73 -29.55 -5.40 -9.62
CA SER A 73 -30.20 -5.93 -10.82
C SER A 73 -29.45 -7.14 -11.38
N LEU A 74 -28.12 -7.06 -11.44
CA LEU A 74 -27.25 -8.13 -11.92
C LEU A 74 -27.27 -9.35 -10.97
N MET A 75 -27.35 -9.09 -9.67
CA MET A 75 -27.39 -10.13 -8.63
C MET A 75 -28.81 -10.65 -8.36
N PHE A 76 -29.81 -10.33 -9.20
CA PHE A 76 -31.22 -10.73 -9.02
C PHE A 76 -31.77 -10.42 -7.62
N GLN A 77 -31.41 -9.25 -7.08
CA GLN A 77 -31.79 -8.78 -5.74
C GLN A 77 -31.27 -9.65 -4.57
N THR A 78 -30.26 -10.49 -4.82
CA THR A 78 -29.60 -11.30 -3.79
C THR A 78 -28.39 -10.57 -3.21
N VAL A 79 -28.04 -10.94 -1.97
CA VAL A 79 -26.85 -10.48 -1.23
C VAL A 79 -26.04 -11.71 -0.83
N PRO A 80 -24.70 -11.62 -0.65
CA PRO A 80 -23.90 -10.40 -0.47
C PRO A 80 -23.58 -9.61 -1.74
N ILE A 81 -23.51 -8.28 -1.61
CA ILE A 81 -23.01 -7.36 -2.65
C ILE A 81 -21.95 -6.45 -2.03
N GLY A 82 -20.77 -6.38 -2.62
CA GLY A 82 -19.72 -5.44 -2.23
C GLY A 82 -19.69 -4.21 -3.14
N ILE A 83 -19.42 -3.05 -2.58
CA ILE A 83 -19.17 -1.80 -3.32
C ILE A 83 -17.92 -1.14 -2.74
N VAL A 84 -17.03 -0.68 -3.61
CA VAL A 84 -15.83 0.06 -3.25
C VAL A 84 -15.94 1.50 -3.72
N GLU A 85 -15.52 2.44 -2.87
CA GLU A 85 -15.46 3.87 -3.15
C GLU A 85 -14.09 4.44 -2.78
N ILE A 86 -13.61 5.39 -3.58
CA ILE A 86 -12.42 6.19 -3.29
C ILE A 86 -12.85 7.65 -3.31
N LEU A 87 -12.98 8.25 -2.13
CA LEU A 87 -13.54 9.59 -1.98
C LEU A 87 -12.47 10.56 -1.45
N PRO A 88 -12.38 11.79 -1.95
CA PRO A 88 -11.53 12.79 -1.35
C PRO A 88 -11.99 13.06 0.09
N SER A 89 -11.04 13.14 1.02
CA SER A 89 -11.31 13.62 2.37
C SER A 89 -11.43 15.14 2.33
N LYS A 90 -12.48 15.72 2.94
CA LYS A 90 -12.61 17.19 3.06
C LYS A 90 -11.37 17.70 3.82
N LYS A 91 -10.75 18.79 3.33
CA LYS A 91 -9.55 19.41 3.91
C LYS A 91 -9.68 19.46 5.43
N GLN A 92 -8.75 18.83 6.16
CA GLN A 92 -8.59 19.13 7.57
C GLN A 92 -8.25 20.63 7.63
N SER A 93 -9.17 21.42 8.20
CA SER A 93 -8.92 22.84 8.45
C SER A 93 -7.64 22.96 9.27
N PHE A 94 -6.82 23.97 8.97
CA PHE A 94 -5.54 24.31 9.65
C PHE A 94 -5.59 24.38 11.20
N ILE A 95 -6.76 24.22 11.81
CA ILE A 95 -7.11 24.58 13.18
C ILE A 95 -6.70 23.52 14.22
N ASP A 96 -6.43 22.27 13.83
CA ASP A 96 -5.99 21.22 14.79
C ASP A 96 -4.50 20.86 14.73
N VAL A 97 -3.71 21.59 13.93
CA VAL A 97 -2.31 21.22 13.65
C VAL A 97 -1.31 21.78 14.66
N GLU A 98 -1.77 22.49 15.70
CA GLU A 98 -0.92 23.06 16.77
C GLU A 98 -0.12 22.02 17.58
N LYS A 99 -0.25 20.70 17.31
CA LYS A 99 0.45 19.64 18.07
C LYS A 99 1.05 18.52 17.22
N ILE A 100 1.36 18.72 15.94
CA ILE A 100 2.16 17.74 15.20
C ILE A 100 3.64 17.97 15.48
N ASN A 101 4.05 17.65 16.71
CA ASN A 101 5.45 17.74 17.09
C ASN A 101 6.17 16.47 16.61
N ILE A 102 6.78 16.51 15.43
CA ILE A 102 7.72 15.45 14.98
C ILE A 102 8.92 15.37 15.95
N CYS A 103 9.10 16.37 16.82
CA CYS A 103 10.29 16.59 17.64
C CYS A 103 10.18 16.35 19.15
N GLY A 104 9.05 15.97 19.76
CA GLY A 104 9.06 15.76 21.22
C GLY A 104 7.79 15.23 21.87
N THR A 105 7.97 14.14 22.63
CA THR A 105 7.30 13.64 23.85
C THR A 105 5.78 13.70 24.06
N ASP A 106 5.00 14.45 23.28
CA ASP A 106 3.54 14.50 23.46
C ASP A 106 2.83 13.63 22.41
N GLU A 107 2.49 12.42 22.86
CA GLU A 107 1.68 11.39 22.21
C GLU A 107 0.25 11.87 21.92
N LYS A 108 0.00 12.64 20.85
CA LYS A 108 -1.38 13.06 20.50
C LYS A 108 -1.88 12.77 19.10
N THR A 109 -1.04 12.41 18.14
CA THR A 109 -1.53 11.95 16.83
C THR A 109 -1.52 10.42 16.78
N ASN A 110 -2.64 9.81 17.15
CA ASN A 110 -2.88 8.37 17.00
C ASN A 110 -3.20 7.96 15.55
N ASN A 111 -3.19 8.91 14.61
CA ASN A 111 -3.59 8.67 13.22
C ASN A 111 -2.58 9.26 12.25
N PHE A 112 -2.06 8.40 11.37
CA PHE A 112 -1.10 8.79 10.33
C PHE A 112 -1.67 9.78 9.32
N ALA A 113 -2.99 9.82 9.16
CA ALA A 113 -3.63 10.72 8.23
C ALA A 113 -3.50 12.20 8.59
N ASP A 114 -3.31 12.52 9.87
CA ASP A 114 -3.26 13.91 10.33
C ASP A 114 -2.00 14.64 9.85
N TYR A 115 -1.00 13.91 9.35
CA TYR A 115 0.20 14.49 8.76
C TYR A 115 0.01 15.01 7.32
N PHE A 116 -1.16 14.80 6.70
CA PHE A 116 -1.41 15.11 5.29
C PHE A 116 -2.62 16.03 5.13
N MET A 117 -2.49 17.13 4.39
CA MET A 117 -3.63 18.04 4.18
C MET A 117 -4.65 17.52 3.16
N ASN A 118 -4.16 16.81 2.14
CA ASN A 118 -4.99 16.17 1.12
C ASN A 118 -4.90 14.66 1.28
N ASP A 119 -6.05 14.01 1.33
CA ASP A 119 -6.12 12.57 1.54
C ASP A 119 -7.36 11.99 0.87
N TYR A 120 -7.35 10.67 0.68
CA TYR A 120 -8.45 9.91 0.13
C TYR A 120 -8.90 8.84 1.12
N ARG A 121 -10.21 8.71 1.27
CA ARG A 121 -10.85 7.64 2.03
C ARG A 121 -11.10 6.49 1.09
N LEU A 122 -10.61 5.31 1.48
CA LEU A 122 -10.85 4.06 0.80
C LEU A 122 -11.93 3.32 1.59
N ILE A 123 -13.08 3.15 0.95
CA ILE A 123 -14.27 2.60 1.60
C ILE A 123 -14.68 1.33 0.86
N TYR A 124 -14.90 0.27 1.61
CA TYR A 124 -15.52 -0.95 1.13
C TYR A 124 -16.80 -1.21 1.93
N THR A 125 -17.94 -1.23 1.25
CA THR A 125 -19.26 -1.44 1.83
C THR A 125 -19.82 -2.76 1.32
N MET A 126 -20.19 -3.66 2.22
CA MET A 126 -20.74 -4.97 1.91
C MET A 126 -22.14 -5.10 2.48
N PHE A 127 -23.14 -5.24 1.61
CA PHE A 127 -24.54 -5.45 1.96
C PHE A 127 -24.82 -6.93 2.15
N VAL A 128 -25.45 -7.29 3.26
CA VAL A 128 -25.73 -8.68 3.65
C VAL A 128 -27.11 -8.82 4.28
N ALA A 129 -27.65 -10.04 4.26
CA ALA A 129 -28.85 -10.35 5.02
C ALA A 129 -28.57 -10.26 6.54
N PRO A 130 -29.54 -9.77 7.35
CA PRO A 130 -29.37 -9.65 8.80
C PRO A 130 -28.97 -10.98 9.48
N SER A 131 -29.50 -12.11 8.99
CA SER A 131 -29.17 -13.45 9.49
C SER A 131 -27.69 -13.82 9.38
N MET A 132 -26.97 -13.26 8.40
CA MET A 132 -25.56 -13.55 8.12
C MET A 132 -24.60 -12.44 8.61
N ALA A 133 -25.13 -11.36 9.18
CA ALA A 133 -24.38 -10.14 9.50
C ALA A 133 -23.14 -10.40 10.35
N ASN A 134 -23.30 -11.08 11.49
CA ASN A 134 -22.20 -11.36 12.42
C ASN A 134 -21.14 -12.29 11.81
N GLN A 135 -21.56 -13.29 11.03
CA GLN A 135 -20.65 -14.19 10.34
C GLN A 135 -19.74 -13.41 9.39
N PHE A 136 -20.34 -12.58 8.53
CA PHE A 136 -19.59 -11.76 7.59
C PHE A 136 -18.74 -10.69 8.29
N PHE A 137 -19.21 -10.12 9.39
CA PHE A 137 -18.47 -9.13 10.17
C PHE A 137 -17.14 -9.72 10.69
N HIS A 138 -17.18 -10.93 11.26
CA HIS A 138 -15.97 -11.63 11.70
C HIS A 138 -15.08 -12.08 10.54
N GLN A 139 -15.67 -12.55 9.43
CA GLN A 139 -14.91 -12.93 8.24
C GLN A 139 -14.12 -11.75 7.66
N ILE A 140 -14.76 -10.59 7.51
CA ILE A 140 -14.13 -9.37 7.02
C ILE A 140 -13.01 -8.92 7.94
N GLN A 141 -13.22 -8.89 9.25
CA GLN A 141 -12.14 -8.57 10.21
C GLN A 141 -10.90 -9.45 9.98
N ARG A 142 -11.10 -10.76 9.82
CA ARG A 142 -10.01 -11.70 9.55
C ARG A 142 -9.35 -11.44 8.20
N GLN A 143 -10.13 -11.29 7.13
CA GLN A 143 -9.62 -11.06 5.77
C GLN A 143 -8.81 -9.76 5.70
N ARG A 144 -9.34 -8.66 6.22
CA ARG A 144 -8.67 -7.35 6.24
C ARG A 144 -7.40 -7.39 7.09
N LYS A 145 -7.42 -8.02 8.27
CA LYS A 145 -6.20 -8.23 9.08
C LYS A 145 -5.15 -9.06 8.33
N ILE A 146 -5.55 -10.14 7.66
CA ILE A 146 -4.62 -10.96 6.86
C ILE A 146 -4.00 -10.13 5.73
N TRP A 147 -4.80 -9.27 5.07
CA TRP A 147 -4.29 -8.41 4.02
C TRP A 147 -3.19 -7.46 4.51
N TRP A 148 -3.43 -6.74 5.62
CA TRP A 148 -2.41 -5.89 6.24
C TRP A 148 -1.14 -6.67 6.60
N ARG A 149 -1.29 -7.88 7.13
CA ARG A 149 -0.17 -8.77 7.44
C ARG A 149 0.58 -9.24 6.20
N LYS A 150 -0.10 -9.46 5.08
CA LYS A 150 0.50 -9.97 3.82
C LYS A 150 1.45 -8.95 3.20
N ILE A 151 1.10 -7.67 3.22
CA ILE A 151 1.91 -6.60 2.60
C ILE A 151 2.98 -6.02 3.54
N SER A 152 3.05 -6.52 4.77
CA SER A 152 3.94 -6.04 5.82
C SER A 152 5.28 -6.77 5.86
N ALA A 153 6.33 -6.04 6.25
CA ALA A 153 7.62 -6.60 6.63
C ALA A 153 7.59 -7.22 8.04
N SER A 154 6.71 -6.75 8.94
CA SER A 154 6.55 -7.21 10.32
C SER A 154 5.09 -7.63 10.64
N PRO A 155 4.62 -8.80 10.16
CA PRO A 155 3.21 -9.20 10.29
C PRO A 155 2.69 -9.32 11.73
N GLY A 156 3.56 -9.49 12.72
CA GLY A 156 3.20 -9.55 14.14
C GLY A 156 2.71 -8.22 14.73
N ARG A 157 2.88 -7.11 13.99
CA ARG A 157 2.54 -5.76 14.46
C ARG A 157 1.05 -5.45 14.48
N TYR A 158 0.25 -6.18 13.71
CA TYR A 158 -1.17 -5.86 13.49
C TYR A 158 -2.08 -6.60 14.47
N SER A 159 -2.92 -5.84 15.17
CA SER A 159 -3.96 -6.35 16.07
C SER A 159 -5.34 -5.84 15.69
N LEU A 160 -6.37 -6.50 16.22
CA LEU A 160 -7.73 -5.98 16.25
C LEU A 160 -7.96 -5.40 17.64
N SER A 161 -8.66 -4.27 17.73
CA SER A 161 -9.17 -3.74 18.98
C SER A 161 -10.33 -4.60 19.51
N ASP A 162 -10.73 -4.36 20.75
CA ASP A 162 -12.00 -4.89 21.26
C ASP A 162 -13.19 -4.32 20.45
N ILE A 163 -14.28 -5.08 20.40
CA ILE A 163 -15.52 -4.65 19.75
C ILE A 163 -16.12 -3.52 20.57
N GLN A 164 -16.25 -2.36 19.94
CA GLN A 164 -16.92 -1.20 20.52
C GLN A 164 -18.39 -1.23 20.11
N ASN A 165 -19.29 -1.08 21.09
CA ASN A 165 -20.70 -0.86 20.81
C ASN A 165 -20.88 0.58 20.33
N GLY A 166 -21.59 0.78 19.23
CA GLY A 166 -21.85 2.12 18.73
C GLY A 166 -22.69 2.93 19.72
N ASN A 167 -22.36 4.22 19.88
CA ASN A 167 -23.26 5.16 20.53
C ASN A 167 -24.47 5.39 19.62
N ASN A 168 -25.69 5.50 20.18
CA ASN A 168 -26.97 5.73 19.46
C ASN A 168 -26.96 6.91 18.45
N LEU A 169 -25.91 7.74 18.42
CA LEU A 169 -25.73 8.88 17.52
C LEU A 169 -25.04 8.54 16.19
N ALA A 170 -24.38 7.38 16.06
CA ALA A 170 -23.53 7.05 14.91
C ALA A 170 -24.06 5.92 14.00
N ASP A 171 -25.29 5.45 14.20
CA ASP A 171 -26.02 4.40 13.43
C ASP A 171 -25.30 3.03 13.24
N SER A 172 -24.07 2.89 13.72
CA SER A 172 -23.33 1.62 13.76
C SER A 172 -23.70 0.82 15.01
N GLN A 173 -23.84 -0.49 14.86
CA GLN A 173 -24.07 -1.42 15.98
C GLN A 173 -22.77 -1.79 16.68
N TYR A 174 -21.77 -2.17 15.87
CA TYR A 174 -20.46 -2.64 16.34
C TYR A 174 -19.37 -2.05 15.47
N SER A 175 -18.23 -1.69 16.07
CA SER A 175 -17.02 -1.30 15.35
C SER A 175 -15.78 -1.95 15.94
N VAL A 176 -14.82 -2.24 15.07
CA VAL A 176 -13.50 -2.79 15.42
C VAL A 176 -12.45 -2.07 14.59
N ASN A 177 -11.32 -1.76 15.21
CA ASN A 177 -10.18 -1.15 14.55
C ASN A 177 -9.09 -2.19 14.27
N ILE A 178 -8.47 -2.09 13.10
CA ILE A 178 -7.16 -2.71 12.81
C ILE A 178 -6.10 -1.69 13.21
N GLU A 179 -5.22 -2.10 14.11
CA GLU A 179 -4.19 -1.25 14.69
C GLU A 179 -2.80 -1.80 14.40
N SER A 180 -1.83 -0.89 14.22
CA SER A 180 -0.41 -1.19 14.14
C SER A 180 0.32 -0.71 15.39
N LYS A 181 1.10 -1.60 16.01
CA LYS A 181 1.86 -1.32 17.24
C LYS A 181 3.29 -0.86 16.95
N TYR A 182 3.61 0.39 17.29
CA TYR A 182 4.98 0.91 17.21
C TYR A 182 5.53 1.23 18.60
N THR A 183 6.84 1.39 18.71
CA THR A 183 7.51 1.75 19.97
C THR A 183 7.16 3.16 20.47
N TRP A 184 6.51 3.96 19.63
CA TRP A 184 6.07 5.33 19.91
C TRP A 184 4.54 5.47 19.96
N GLY A 185 3.79 4.36 19.93
CA GLY A 185 2.33 4.38 20.02
C GLY A 185 1.63 3.47 19.01
N ASN A 186 0.36 3.18 19.30
CA ASN A 186 -0.50 2.42 18.40
C ASN A 186 -1.21 3.37 17.44
N HIS A 187 -1.33 2.97 16.19
CA HIS A 187 -2.01 3.73 15.14
C HIS A 187 -3.19 2.96 14.61
N ILE A 188 -4.34 3.62 14.48
CA ILE A 188 -5.54 3.03 13.87
C ILE A 188 -5.40 3.15 12.35
N LEU A 189 -5.43 2.01 11.66
CA LEU A 189 -5.22 1.95 10.22
C LEU A 189 -6.54 1.84 9.45
N GLU A 190 -7.43 0.97 9.90
CA GLU A 190 -8.69 0.66 9.22
C GLU A 190 -9.77 0.38 10.26
N THR A 191 -10.94 0.98 10.09
CA THR A 191 -12.10 0.77 10.95
C THR A 191 -13.14 -0.07 10.22
N ILE A 192 -13.62 -1.13 10.87
CA ILE A 192 -14.63 -2.05 10.35
C ILE A 192 -15.87 -1.90 11.21
N SER A 193 -16.98 -1.48 10.61
CA SER A 193 -18.22 -1.19 11.33
C SER A 193 -19.41 -1.91 10.71
N LEU A 194 -20.29 -2.46 11.55
CA LEU A 194 -21.57 -3.02 11.14
C LEU A 194 -22.68 -1.98 11.35
N PHE A 195 -23.47 -1.73 10.32
CA PHE A 195 -24.59 -0.79 10.33
C PHE A 195 -25.91 -1.51 10.08
N SER A 196 -26.93 -1.15 10.84
CA SER A 196 -28.24 -1.80 10.75
C SER A 196 -29.27 -1.04 9.92
N LYS A 197 -29.07 0.26 9.72
CA LYS A 197 -29.99 1.17 9.00
C LYS A 197 -29.21 2.32 8.36
N ASN A 198 -29.88 3.09 7.50
CA ASN A 198 -29.48 4.43 7.04
C ASN A 198 -28.12 4.52 6.32
N HIS A 199 -27.98 3.80 5.20
CA HIS A 199 -26.82 4.04 4.33
C HIS A 199 -26.93 5.42 3.67
N THR A 200 -25.86 6.21 3.73
CA THR A 200 -25.79 7.51 3.06
C THR A 200 -25.94 7.34 1.55
N GLY A 201 -27.07 7.75 0.98
CA GLY A 201 -27.37 7.61 -0.45
C GLY A 201 -28.34 6.48 -0.81
N LEU A 202 -28.83 5.69 0.15
CA LEU A 202 -29.90 4.71 -0.07
C LEU A 202 -31.06 4.95 0.91
N CYS A 203 -32.29 4.72 0.46
CA CYS A 203 -33.46 4.72 1.34
C CYS A 203 -33.77 3.31 1.86
N ASN A 204 -34.65 3.19 2.86
CA ASN A 204 -35.00 1.89 3.44
C ASN A 204 -35.65 0.92 2.43
N ALA A 205 -36.39 1.44 1.44
CA ALA A 205 -36.97 0.61 0.39
C ALA A 205 -35.89 -0.03 -0.49
N ASP A 206 -34.79 0.70 -0.72
CA ASP A 206 -33.65 0.22 -1.50
C ASP A 206 -32.90 -0.92 -0.81
N LEU A 207 -32.99 -1.03 0.52
CA LEU A 207 -32.29 -2.04 1.28
C LEU A 207 -33.08 -3.36 1.40
N MET A 208 -34.31 -3.43 0.92
CA MET A 208 -35.15 -4.63 1.10
C MET A 208 -34.59 -5.83 0.32
N VAL A 209 -34.25 -6.90 1.02
CA VAL A 209 -33.72 -8.16 0.48
C VAL A 209 -34.51 -9.36 1.00
N LYS A 210 -34.45 -10.50 0.29
CA LYS A 210 -35.02 -11.76 0.76
C LYS A 210 -34.06 -12.44 1.74
N ASP A 211 -34.55 -12.79 2.91
CA ASP A 211 -33.86 -13.62 3.92
C ASP A 211 -34.77 -14.82 4.22
N GLY A 212 -34.45 -15.95 3.58
CA GLY A 212 -35.36 -17.10 3.49
C GLY A 212 -36.67 -16.74 2.79
N LYS A 213 -37.80 -16.82 3.52
CA LYS A 213 -39.15 -16.49 3.00
C LYS A 213 -39.58 -15.06 3.28
N LYS A 214 -38.83 -14.30 4.09
CA LYS A 214 -39.21 -12.94 4.52
C LYS A 214 -38.47 -11.90 3.71
N GLN A 215 -39.07 -10.73 3.52
CA GLN A 215 -38.35 -9.53 3.09
C GLN A 215 -37.96 -8.72 4.30
N VAL A 216 -36.67 -8.41 4.41
CA VAL A 216 -36.08 -7.65 5.52
C VAL A 216 -35.10 -6.61 4.95
N PRO A 217 -34.89 -5.47 5.62
CA PRO A 217 -33.85 -4.54 5.23
C PRO A 217 -32.48 -5.18 5.42
N ALA A 218 -31.64 -5.12 4.40
CA ALA A 218 -30.25 -5.51 4.46
C ALA A 218 -29.50 -4.64 5.46
N VAL A 219 -28.52 -5.26 6.11
CA VAL A 219 -27.50 -4.56 6.90
C VAL A 219 -26.23 -4.44 6.06
N TYR A 220 -25.32 -3.56 6.46
CA TYR A 220 -24.06 -3.43 5.75
C TYR A 220 -22.86 -3.33 6.67
N ILE A 221 -21.76 -3.94 6.24
CA ILE A 221 -20.45 -3.85 6.88
C ILE A 221 -19.61 -2.89 6.07
N LYS A 222 -19.06 -1.88 6.72
CA LYS A 222 -18.21 -0.87 6.09
C LYS A 222 -16.79 -0.98 6.65
N CYS A 223 -15.83 -1.15 5.77
CA CYS A 223 -14.41 -1.00 6.04
C CYS A 223 -13.97 0.37 5.53
N GLU A 224 -13.35 1.18 6.39
CA GLU A 224 -12.83 2.49 6.01
C GLU A 224 -11.37 2.62 6.43
N THR A 225 -10.51 2.94 5.47
CA THR A 225 -9.12 3.32 5.70
C THR A 225 -8.79 4.59 4.92
N ARG A 226 -7.62 5.15 5.17
CA ARG A 226 -7.12 6.34 4.49
C ARG A 226 -5.88 6.01 3.68
N LEU A 227 -5.73 6.65 2.53
CA LEU A 227 -4.61 6.40 1.64
C LEU A 227 -3.28 6.88 2.26
N SER A 228 -3.33 7.95 3.06
CA SER A 228 -2.25 8.39 3.96
C SER A 228 -1.84 7.32 4.97
N ASN A 229 -2.81 6.65 5.62
CA ASN A 229 -2.55 5.56 6.58
C ASN A 229 -1.82 4.41 5.91
N LEU A 230 -2.24 4.02 4.70
CA LEU A 230 -1.55 3.01 3.91
C LEU A 230 -0.10 3.39 3.64
N LEU A 231 0.14 4.61 3.16
CA LEU A 231 1.46 5.10 2.78
C LEU A 231 2.41 5.16 3.97
N LEU A 232 2.02 5.89 5.03
CA LEU A 232 2.90 6.15 6.16
C LEU A 232 3.13 4.90 7.00
N ASN A 233 2.11 4.06 7.19
CA ASN A 233 2.27 2.75 7.82
C ASN A 233 3.26 1.88 7.04
N SER A 234 3.15 1.83 5.71
CA SER A 234 4.06 1.03 4.87
C SER A 234 5.50 1.53 4.95
N LEU A 235 5.72 2.85 4.99
CA LEU A 235 7.05 3.44 5.18
C LEU A 235 7.63 3.10 6.56
N CYS A 236 6.84 3.27 7.61
CA CYS A 236 7.26 2.93 8.97
C CYS A 236 7.47 1.43 9.18
N ASP A 237 6.69 0.59 8.50
CA ASP A 237 6.77 -0.86 8.60
C ASP A 237 7.97 -1.45 7.85
N ALA A 238 8.27 -0.91 6.66
CA ALA A 238 9.38 -1.38 5.83
C ALA A 238 10.75 -0.93 6.33
N TYR A 239 10.86 0.14 7.12
CA TYR A 239 12.16 0.67 7.56
C TYR A 239 12.87 -0.32 8.50
N GLU A 240 14.12 -0.66 8.15
CA GLU A 240 14.99 -1.50 8.98
C GLU A 240 16.44 -0.99 8.90
N GLU A 241 17.26 -1.33 9.91
CA GLU A 241 18.70 -1.07 9.93
C GLU A 241 19.50 -2.37 10.22
N PRO A 242 19.43 -3.38 9.35
CA PRO A 242 20.17 -4.61 9.54
C PRO A 242 21.68 -4.37 9.57
N VAL A 243 22.40 -5.21 10.31
CA VAL A 243 23.86 -5.28 10.26
C VAL A 243 24.25 -6.12 9.05
N ILE A 244 24.83 -5.48 8.04
CA ILE A 244 25.33 -6.12 6.83
C ILE A 244 26.82 -5.79 6.73
N GLN A 245 27.67 -6.82 6.68
CA GLN A 245 29.13 -6.65 6.66
C GLN A 245 29.64 -5.78 7.83
N SER A 246 29.12 -6.02 9.04
CA SER A 246 29.47 -5.29 10.28
C SER A 246 29.07 -3.81 10.32
N GLU A 247 28.29 -3.33 9.35
CA GLU A 247 27.75 -1.96 9.33
C GLU A 247 26.22 -1.97 9.41
N LYS A 248 25.65 -1.03 10.17
CA LYS A 248 24.20 -0.78 10.13
C LYS A 248 23.84 -0.10 8.82
N ARG A 249 22.98 -0.73 8.02
CA ARG A 249 22.56 -0.21 6.73
C ARG A 249 21.05 0.07 6.75
N PRO A 250 20.60 1.34 6.75
CA PRO A 250 19.18 1.64 6.67
C PRO A 250 18.63 1.25 5.30
N LEU A 251 17.47 0.62 5.25
CA LEU A 251 16.81 0.21 4.02
C LEU A 251 15.29 0.13 4.19
N PHE A 252 14.57 -0.03 3.07
CA PHE A 252 13.15 -0.35 3.08
C PHE A 252 12.88 -1.78 2.59
N ARG A 253 12.27 -2.62 3.44
CA ARG A 253 11.77 -3.94 3.08
C ARG A 253 10.33 -3.95 2.59
N PHE A 254 10.01 -3.14 1.58
CA PHE A 254 8.67 -3.19 0.98
C PHE A 254 8.37 -4.58 0.42
N HIS A 255 7.14 -5.05 0.64
CA HIS A 255 6.64 -6.21 -0.07
C HIS A 255 6.68 -5.96 -1.58
N ARG A 256 7.06 -6.98 -2.35
CA ARG A 256 7.37 -6.87 -3.79
C ARG A 256 6.23 -6.24 -4.59
N LYS A 257 4.99 -6.56 -4.24
CA LYS A 257 3.77 -6.02 -4.86
C LYS A 257 3.56 -4.52 -4.68
N VAL A 258 4.01 -3.95 -3.55
CA VAL A 258 3.78 -2.53 -3.25
C VAL A 258 5.01 -1.67 -3.49
N ALA A 259 6.21 -2.25 -3.51
CA ALA A 259 7.47 -1.53 -3.74
C ALA A 259 7.36 -0.55 -4.93
N PRO A 260 7.83 0.71 -4.82
CA PRO A 260 7.64 1.72 -5.87
C PRO A 260 8.19 1.25 -7.22
N TYR A 261 9.45 0.84 -7.22
CA TYR A 261 10.12 0.22 -8.35
C TYR A 261 10.36 -1.26 -8.03
N LYS A 262 10.10 -2.13 -9.02
CA LYS A 262 10.24 -3.58 -8.88
C LYS A 262 11.67 -4.03 -9.15
N ILE A 263 12.26 -3.49 -10.22
CA ILE A 263 13.58 -3.82 -10.70
C ILE A 263 14.44 -2.56 -10.79
N SER A 264 15.71 -2.67 -10.41
CA SER A 264 16.75 -1.70 -10.77
C SER A 264 17.85 -2.38 -11.57
N PHE A 265 18.71 -1.56 -12.19
CA PHE A 265 19.86 -2.03 -12.93
C PHE A 265 21.15 -1.51 -12.31
N SER A 266 22.11 -2.41 -12.18
CA SER A 266 23.47 -2.12 -11.76
C SER A 266 24.44 -2.59 -12.81
N ALA A 267 25.52 -1.84 -12.96
CA ALA A 267 26.63 -2.22 -13.82
C ALA A 267 27.95 -1.97 -13.11
N THR A 268 28.91 -2.87 -13.30
CA THR A 268 30.32 -2.56 -13.01
C THR A 268 30.80 -1.54 -14.03
N LEU A 269 31.64 -0.59 -13.64
CA LEU A 269 32.25 0.38 -14.56
C LEU A 269 32.95 -0.40 -15.70
N PRO A 270 32.41 -0.38 -16.93
CA PRO A 270 33.03 -1.06 -18.04
C PRO A 270 34.20 -0.22 -18.56
N LYS A 271 35.06 -0.82 -19.37
CA LYS A 271 35.97 -0.10 -20.26
C LYS A 271 35.17 0.90 -21.08
N SER A 272 35.76 2.07 -21.34
CA SER A 272 35.07 3.19 -22.01
C SER A 272 34.39 2.80 -23.32
N GLU A 273 34.96 1.85 -24.07
CA GLU A 273 34.47 1.39 -25.37
C GLU A 273 33.18 0.56 -25.27
N LEU A 274 32.92 -0.11 -24.14
CA LEU A 274 31.76 -0.99 -23.93
C LEU A 274 30.66 -0.32 -23.10
N LEU A 275 30.87 0.93 -22.67
CA LEU A 275 29.92 1.65 -21.83
C LEU A 275 28.59 1.88 -22.55
N ASP A 276 28.64 2.29 -23.80
CA ASP A 276 27.45 2.62 -24.60
C ASP A 276 26.64 1.34 -24.88
N GLU A 277 27.30 0.25 -25.27
CA GLU A 277 26.65 -1.05 -25.50
C GLU A 277 25.94 -1.58 -24.24
N LEU A 278 26.58 -1.45 -23.07
CA LEU A 278 26.00 -1.88 -21.81
C LEU A 278 24.79 -1.00 -21.41
N GLN A 279 24.87 0.31 -21.66
CA GLN A 279 23.76 1.23 -21.42
C GLN A 279 22.57 0.97 -22.35
N ASP A 280 22.84 0.65 -23.62
CA ASP A 280 21.82 0.28 -24.61
C ASP A 280 21.13 -1.02 -24.21
N LEU A 281 21.88 -2.05 -23.82
CA LEU A 281 21.32 -3.30 -23.30
C LEU A 281 20.46 -3.05 -22.06
N THR A 282 20.95 -2.24 -21.12
CA THR A 282 20.23 -1.89 -19.89
C THR A 282 18.90 -1.20 -20.22
N THR A 283 18.93 -0.23 -21.14
CA THR A 283 17.75 0.52 -21.59
C THR A 283 16.76 -0.38 -22.30
N TYR A 284 17.24 -1.29 -23.14
CA TYR A 284 16.43 -2.29 -23.84
C TYR A 284 15.70 -3.21 -22.87
N LEU A 285 16.43 -3.85 -21.94
CA LEU A 285 15.83 -4.74 -20.93
C LEU A 285 14.82 -3.99 -20.05
N SER A 286 15.13 -2.76 -19.67
CA SER A 286 14.19 -1.92 -18.91
C SER A 286 12.91 -1.63 -19.70
N LYS A 287 12.99 -1.36 -21.01
CA LYS A 287 11.81 -1.16 -21.86
C LYS A 287 10.97 -2.44 -21.93
N LEU A 288 11.59 -3.61 -22.12
CA LEU A 288 10.89 -4.88 -22.15
C LEU A 288 10.15 -5.19 -20.82
N LEU A 289 10.79 -4.94 -19.68
CA LEU A 289 10.14 -5.11 -18.38
C LEU A 289 8.96 -4.15 -18.21
N ARG A 290 9.10 -2.89 -18.59
CA ARG A 290 8.01 -1.90 -18.52
C ARG A 290 6.82 -2.27 -19.41
N ASN A 291 7.07 -2.83 -20.60
CA ASN A 291 6.02 -3.33 -21.49
C ASN A 291 5.22 -4.48 -20.84
N ASN A 292 5.78 -5.18 -19.86
CA ASN A 292 5.13 -6.23 -19.08
C ASN A 292 4.64 -5.72 -17.70
N ASN A 293 4.38 -4.42 -17.57
CA ASN A 293 3.88 -3.76 -16.36
C ASN A 293 4.81 -3.89 -15.13
N ILE A 294 6.11 -4.13 -15.34
CA ILE A 294 7.10 -4.17 -14.27
C ILE A 294 7.81 -2.81 -14.19
N THR A 295 7.61 -2.08 -13.09
CA THR A 295 8.23 -0.76 -12.90
C THR A 295 9.73 -0.88 -12.67
N THR A 296 10.53 -0.11 -13.41
CA THR A 296 11.98 -0.15 -13.34
C THR A 296 12.59 1.22 -13.03
N LEU A 297 13.68 1.24 -12.25
CA LEU A 297 14.49 2.44 -12.01
C LEU A 297 15.86 2.32 -12.69
N LEU A 298 16.19 3.35 -13.46
CA LEU A 298 17.46 3.51 -14.14
C LEU A 298 18.12 4.80 -13.66
N ILE A 299 19.37 4.71 -13.19
CA ILE A 299 20.16 5.86 -12.77
C ILE A 299 21.46 5.82 -13.56
N ALA A 300 21.55 6.58 -14.66
CA ALA A 300 22.69 6.52 -15.59
C ALA A 300 24.03 6.80 -14.89
N GLU A 301 24.04 7.73 -13.92
CA GLU A 301 25.25 8.08 -13.18
C GLU A 301 25.78 6.96 -12.28
N ASN A 302 24.97 5.96 -11.96
CA ASN A 302 25.37 4.88 -11.05
C ASN A 302 26.50 4.02 -11.62
N VAL A 303 26.71 4.01 -12.93
CA VAL A 303 27.85 3.31 -13.55
C VAL A 303 29.20 3.84 -13.05
N LYS A 304 29.26 5.10 -12.58
CA LYS A 304 30.46 5.71 -11.99
C LYS A 304 30.72 5.28 -10.54
N LYS A 305 29.76 4.61 -9.88
CA LYS A 305 29.85 4.18 -8.48
C LYS A 305 30.22 2.70 -8.40
N THR A 306 30.81 2.31 -7.27
CA THR A 306 31.03 0.88 -6.96
C THR A 306 29.68 0.14 -6.90
N LEU A 307 29.71 -1.15 -7.22
CA LEU A 307 28.50 -1.98 -7.27
C LEU A 307 27.75 -1.99 -5.92
N GLU A 308 28.50 -2.02 -4.82
CA GLU A 308 28.00 -1.99 -3.45
C GLU A 308 27.34 -0.65 -3.10
N ALA A 309 27.86 0.47 -3.61
CA ALA A 309 27.22 1.78 -3.44
C ALA A 309 25.90 1.86 -4.21
N GLN A 310 25.82 1.23 -5.39
CA GLN A 310 24.58 1.12 -6.15
C GLN A 310 23.55 0.24 -5.42
N TYR A 311 23.96 -0.93 -4.91
CA TYR A 311 23.09 -1.80 -4.11
C TYR A 311 22.54 -1.07 -2.90
N ARG A 312 23.40 -0.36 -2.15
CA ARG A 312 22.96 0.43 -1.00
C ARG A 312 21.91 1.47 -1.40
N GLN A 313 22.11 2.18 -2.50
CA GLN A 313 21.13 3.16 -2.98
C GLN A 313 19.78 2.51 -3.34
N TYR A 314 19.79 1.34 -3.98
CA TYR A 314 18.56 0.63 -4.35
C TYR A 314 17.85 -0.03 -3.15
N ASP A 315 18.62 -0.53 -2.18
CA ASP A 315 18.12 -1.06 -0.91
C ASP A 315 17.49 0.09 -0.08
N GLU A 316 18.11 1.29 -0.06
CA GLU A 316 17.56 2.51 0.56
C GLU A 316 16.25 2.99 -0.12
N LEU A 317 16.05 2.68 -1.40
CA LEU A 317 14.79 2.91 -2.14
C LEU A 317 13.80 1.74 -2.03
N GLY A 318 14.21 0.64 -1.39
CA GLY A 318 13.40 -0.55 -1.19
C GLY A 318 13.06 -1.33 -2.45
N ILE A 319 13.93 -1.29 -3.46
CA ILE A 319 13.74 -2.04 -4.72
C ILE A 319 14.02 -3.52 -4.47
N PRO A 320 13.07 -4.44 -4.71
CA PRO A 320 13.23 -5.84 -4.35
C PRO A 320 14.36 -6.57 -5.10
N TYR A 321 14.59 -6.20 -6.36
CA TYR A 321 15.54 -6.90 -7.22
C TYR A 321 16.41 -5.94 -8.05
N THR A 322 17.69 -6.27 -8.16
CA THR A 322 18.64 -5.55 -9.01
C THR A 322 19.21 -6.49 -10.06
N VAL A 323 19.03 -6.16 -11.33
CA VAL A 323 19.71 -6.83 -12.45
C VAL A 323 21.12 -6.25 -12.55
N VAL A 324 22.12 -7.12 -12.53
CA VAL A 324 23.54 -6.74 -12.61
C VAL A 324 24.07 -7.18 -13.96
N LEU A 325 24.55 -6.21 -14.72
CA LEU A 325 25.13 -6.39 -16.05
C LEU A 325 26.61 -6.04 -16.00
N ASN A 326 27.44 -6.79 -16.71
CA ASN A 326 28.87 -6.53 -16.82
C ASN A 326 29.36 -6.80 -18.26
N GLU A 327 30.64 -6.59 -18.52
CA GLU A 327 31.24 -6.86 -19.84
C GLU A 327 31.13 -8.33 -20.27
N ALA A 328 31.06 -9.27 -19.33
CA ALA A 328 30.84 -10.68 -19.66
C ALA A 328 29.43 -10.90 -20.20
N THR A 329 28.42 -10.22 -19.65
CA THR A 329 27.03 -10.28 -20.13
C THR A 329 26.90 -9.94 -21.62
N LEU A 330 27.71 -9.02 -22.15
CA LEU A 330 27.71 -8.68 -23.58
C LEU A 330 28.24 -9.82 -24.46
N ARG A 331 29.03 -10.75 -23.90
CA ARG A 331 29.64 -11.88 -24.59
C ARG A 331 28.87 -13.19 -24.41
N ASP A 332 28.42 -13.47 -23.19
CA ASP A 332 27.78 -14.75 -22.83
C ASP A 332 26.26 -14.65 -22.66
N GLY A 333 25.69 -13.44 -22.65
CA GLY A 333 24.26 -13.22 -22.44
C GLY A 333 23.79 -13.50 -21.00
N ILE A 334 24.69 -13.66 -20.02
CA ILE A 334 24.33 -14.00 -18.64
C ILE A 334 24.30 -12.73 -17.78
N ALA A 335 23.14 -12.42 -17.22
CA ALA A 335 22.95 -11.38 -16.21
C ALA A 335 22.80 -11.99 -14.82
N TRP A 336 23.04 -11.21 -13.78
CA TRP A 336 22.74 -11.63 -12.41
C TRP A 336 21.51 -10.92 -11.87
N LEU A 337 20.61 -11.65 -11.22
CA LEU A 337 19.50 -11.07 -10.48
C LEU A 337 19.80 -11.12 -8.98
N ARG A 338 20.01 -9.97 -8.36
CA ARG A 338 20.22 -9.85 -6.90
C ARG A 338 18.91 -9.62 -6.19
N ASN A 339 18.65 -10.36 -5.12
CA ASN A 339 17.51 -10.15 -4.22
C ASN A 339 17.91 -9.24 -3.03
N ARG A 340 17.15 -8.19 -2.77
CA ARG A 340 17.36 -7.25 -1.64
C ARG A 340 17.35 -7.96 -0.28
N ASP A 341 16.39 -8.84 -0.05
CA ASP A 341 16.11 -9.41 1.27
C ASP A 341 17.12 -10.48 1.69
N THR A 342 17.58 -11.30 0.74
CA THR A 342 18.55 -12.39 0.98
C THR A 342 19.98 -11.99 0.62
N THR A 343 20.18 -10.91 -0.13
CA THR A 343 21.45 -10.47 -0.73
C THR A 343 22.07 -11.45 -1.73
N LEU A 344 21.40 -12.57 -2.02
CA LEU A 344 21.87 -13.59 -2.96
C LEU A 344 21.71 -13.13 -4.41
N LYS A 345 22.57 -13.67 -5.27
CA LYS A 345 22.59 -13.43 -6.71
C LYS A 345 22.36 -14.75 -7.44
N GLU A 346 21.50 -14.75 -8.44
CA GLU A 346 21.27 -15.89 -9.33
C GLU A 346 21.56 -15.50 -10.78
N GLN A 347 22.01 -16.46 -11.60
CA GLN A 347 22.31 -16.24 -13.02
C GLN A 347 21.05 -16.44 -13.85
N VAL A 348 20.79 -15.51 -14.78
CA VAL A 348 19.67 -15.56 -15.70
C VAL A 348 20.13 -15.09 -17.07
N HIS A 349 19.83 -15.87 -18.11
CA HIS A 349 20.13 -15.45 -19.47
C HIS A 349 19.24 -14.24 -19.84
N VAL A 350 19.81 -13.23 -20.50
CA VAL A 350 19.11 -11.97 -20.81
C VAL A 350 17.84 -12.17 -21.64
N ALA A 351 17.80 -13.21 -22.48
CA ALA A 351 16.61 -13.57 -23.25
C ALA A 351 15.45 -14.05 -22.37
N ASP A 352 15.74 -14.73 -21.25
CA ASP A 352 14.73 -15.30 -20.35
C ASP A 352 14.36 -14.34 -19.20
N LEU A 353 15.16 -13.30 -18.97
CA LEU A 353 15.06 -12.40 -17.83
C LEU A 353 13.64 -11.86 -17.61
N VAL A 354 12.98 -11.38 -18.67
CA VAL A 354 11.63 -10.81 -18.59
C VAL A 354 10.63 -11.85 -18.12
N SER A 355 10.64 -13.02 -18.75
CA SER A 355 9.74 -14.13 -18.40
C SER A 355 9.98 -14.64 -16.98
N TYR A 356 11.24 -14.63 -16.54
CA TYR A 356 11.64 -15.05 -15.21
C TYR A 356 11.15 -14.07 -14.14
N VAL A 357 11.38 -12.77 -14.36
CA VAL A 357 10.85 -11.71 -13.47
C VAL A 357 9.33 -11.74 -13.41
N GLU A 358 8.64 -11.91 -14.53
CA GLU A 358 7.18 -12.05 -14.53
C GLU A 358 6.70 -13.20 -13.65
N LYS A 359 7.35 -14.37 -13.71
CA LYS A 359 7.00 -15.51 -12.86
C LYS A 359 7.16 -15.17 -11.37
N ILE A 360 8.22 -14.46 -11.01
CA ILE A 360 8.44 -13.98 -9.63
C ILE A 360 7.27 -13.11 -9.14
N TYR A 361 6.72 -12.25 -10.00
CA TYR A 361 5.63 -11.34 -9.62
C TYR A 361 4.22 -11.95 -9.79
N LYS A 362 4.02 -12.92 -10.67
CA LYS A 362 2.73 -13.62 -10.89
C LYS A 362 2.40 -14.64 -9.78
N HIS A 363 3.40 -15.28 -9.17
CA HIS A 363 3.18 -16.38 -8.20
C HIS A 363 2.99 -15.91 -6.74
N PHE A 364 2.74 -14.61 -6.52
CA PHE A 364 2.44 -14.01 -5.21
C PHE A 364 1.17 -13.16 -5.31
#